data_AF-A0A2T4BQ55-F1
#
_entry.id   AF-A0A2T4BQ55-F1
#
_cell.length_a   1.000
_cell.length_b   1.000
_cell.length_c   1.000
_cell.angle_alpha   90.00
_cell.angle_beta   90.00
_cell.angle_gamma   90.00
#
_symmetry.space_group_name_H-M   'P 1'
#
loop_
_entity.id
_entity.type
_entity.pdbx_description
1 polymer ?
#
loop_
_entity_poly.entity_id
_entity_poly.type
_entity_poly.pdbx_seq_one_letter_code
_entity_poly.pdbx_strand_id
1 'polypeptide(L)'
;MNTRQSYAPTPHSYVPNTSLSATINLDEEVTLTSTRAERDLQDSLGELFSIIVTLDELEKAFLKDAIPEAEYTDICERSLRQYKALLADETIAAEFRDLEDFKAKWELDVPRATERLRATQEFITFLDAVKLGLLSKDQLHPLLSDVIQAVNRVTDKDFDSRGKIVQWLITLNQMKASDELSEQQARELELDIQQAYQGFRRTLT
;
A
#
# COMPACT_ATOMS: atom_id res chain seq x y z
N MET A 1 1.54 17.72 61.37
CA MET A 1 2.68 18.41 60.72
C MET A 1 3.36 17.42 59.81
N ASN A 2 3.34 17.66 58.49
CA ASN A 2 3.76 16.74 57.46
C ASN A 2 5.29 16.82 57.29
N THR A 3 6.03 15.79 57.69
CA THR A 3 7.49 15.71 57.53
C THR A 3 7.84 15.37 56.09
N ARG A 4 8.37 16.36 55.35
CA ARG A 4 9.04 16.12 54.07
C ARG A 4 10.26 15.23 54.33
N GLN A 5 10.30 14.03 53.75
CA GLN A 5 11.54 13.24 53.70
C GLN A 5 12.54 13.94 52.78
N SER A 6 13.70 14.27 53.34
CA SER A 6 14.85 14.83 52.63
C SER A 6 15.46 13.78 51.72
N TYR A 7 15.86 14.21 50.52
CA TYR A 7 16.56 13.44 49.49
C TYR A 7 17.63 12.51 50.10
N ALA A 8 17.55 11.21 49.84
CA ALA A 8 18.55 10.26 50.31
C ALA A 8 19.85 10.46 49.49
N PRO A 9 20.99 10.79 50.11
CA PRO A 9 22.24 10.90 49.37
C PRO A 9 22.64 9.49 48.88
N THR A 10 22.96 9.39 47.60
CA THR A 10 23.48 8.16 47.01
C THR A 10 24.74 7.71 47.78
N PRO A 11 24.87 6.42 48.15
CA PRO A 11 26.05 5.92 48.86
C PRO A 11 27.33 6.22 48.09
N HIS A 12 28.42 6.59 48.78
CA HIS A 12 29.73 6.82 48.16
C HIS A 12 30.31 5.61 47.40
N SER A 13 29.71 4.42 47.56
CA SER A 13 30.06 3.18 46.87
C SER A 13 29.13 2.86 45.69
N TYR A 14 28.20 3.75 45.33
CA TYR A 14 27.35 3.55 44.16
C TYR A 14 28.19 3.67 42.90
N VAL A 15 28.50 2.52 42.30
CA VAL A 15 29.05 2.44 40.96
C VAL A 15 27.86 2.18 40.04
N PRO A 16 27.39 3.16 39.25
CA PRO A 16 26.27 2.93 38.34
C PRO A 16 26.61 1.77 37.41
N ASN A 17 25.69 0.83 37.29
CA ASN A 17 25.84 -0.29 36.38
C ASN A 17 25.72 0.26 34.95
N THR A 18 26.86 0.55 34.31
CA THR A 18 26.94 1.15 32.98
C THR A 18 26.50 0.21 31.84
N SER A 19 26.19 -1.05 32.15
CA SER A 19 25.64 -2.01 31.17
C SER A 19 24.21 -1.67 30.73
N LEU A 20 23.50 -0.80 31.47
CA LEU A 20 22.14 -0.36 31.19
C LEU A 20 22.01 1.17 31.19
N SER A 21 23.06 1.87 30.76
CA SER A 21 23.00 3.32 30.56
C SER A 21 22.29 3.64 29.24
N ALA A 22 21.37 4.61 29.25
CA ALA A 22 20.78 5.14 28.03
C ALA A 22 21.88 5.76 27.14
N THR A 23 21.98 5.33 25.89
CA THR A 23 22.92 5.85 24.88
C THR A 23 22.48 7.19 24.28
N ILE A 24 21.28 7.64 24.63
CA ILE A 24 20.65 8.88 24.15
C ILE A 24 20.82 9.97 25.20
N ASN A 25 21.18 11.17 24.74
CA ASN A 25 21.31 12.35 25.58
C ASN A 25 19.91 12.80 26.04
N LEU A 26 19.70 12.82 27.36
CA LEU A 26 18.40 13.20 27.96
C LEU A 26 18.25 14.71 28.15
N ASP A 27 19.35 15.46 28.02
CA ASP A 27 19.38 16.92 28.22
C ASP A 27 19.15 17.71 26.91
N GLU A 28 18.97 17.00 25.78
CA GLU A 28 18.77 17.59 24.45
C GLU A 28 17.45 17.10 23.84
N GLU A 29 16.68 18.03 23.24
CA GLU A 29 15.46 17.69 22.53
C GLU A 29 15.78 16.93 21.24
N VAL A 30 15.09 15.80 21.03
CA VAL A 30 15.23 15.00 19.80
C VAL A 30 14.50 15.70 18.66
N THR A 31 15.23 16.02 17.60
CA THR A 31 14.66 16.54 16.35
C THR A 31 14.38 15.42 15.37
N LEU A 32 13.24 15.48 14.66
CA LEU A 32 12.87 14.48 13.65
C LEU A 32 13.77 14.52 12.40
N THR A 33 14.21 15.71 11.99
CA THR A 33 15.02 15.95 10.78
C THR A 33 16.03 17.06 11.01
N SER A 34 17.22 16.95 10.41
CA SER A 34 18.27 17.97 10.51
C SER A 34 18.41 18.81 9.24
N THR A 35 18.09 18.25 8.08
CA THR A 35 18.23 18.93 6.79
C THR A 35 16.87 19.29 6.17
N ARG A 36 16.87 20.26 5.25
CA ARG A 36 15.65 20.63 4.49
C ARG A 36 15.15 19.46 3.65
N ALA A 37 16.06 18.73 3.00
CA ALA A 37 15.70 17.57 2.17
C ALA A 37 15.07 16.45 3.00
N GLU A 38 15.61 16.14 4.18
CA GLU A 38 14.99 15.18 5.11
C GLU A 38 13.60 15.62 5.54
N ARG A 39 13.41 16.92 5.80
CA ARG A 39 12.09 17.45 6.17
C ARG A 39 11.07 17.28 5.05
N ASP A 40 11.43 17.68 3.83
CA ASP A 40 10.57 17.55 2.66
C ASP A 40 10.20 16.06 2.41
N LEU A 41 11.15 15.14 2.65
CA LEU A 41 10.93 13.70 2.59
C LEU A 41 9.98 13.22 3.69
N GLN A 42 10.17 13.64 4.95
CA GLN A 42 9.28 13.28 6.05
C GLN A 42 7.87 13.83 5.86
N ASP A 43 7.73 15.05 5.35
CA ASP A 43 6.43 15.64 5.01
C ASP A 43 5.71 14.78 3.96
N SER A 44 6.43 14.31 2.95
CA SER A 44 5.88 13.44 1.90
C SER A 44 5.48 12.06 2.43
N LEU A 45 6.30 11.46 3.31
CA LEU A 45 5.95 10.20 3.99
C LEU A 45 4.76 10.38 4.94
N GLY A 46 4.64 11.54 5.59
CA GLY A 46 3.48 11.92 6.39
C GLY A 46 2.20 12.06 5.56
N GLU A 47 2.31 12.56 4.32
CA GLU A 47 1.19 12.62 3.39
C GLU A 47 0.75 11.21 2.95
N LEU A 48 1.69 10.30 2.66
CA LEU A 48 1.38 8.89 2.39
C LEU A 48 0.66 8.24 3.58
N PHE A 49 1.15 8.44 4.80
CA PHE A 49 0.50 7.96 6.03
C PHE A 49 -0.94 8.48 6.14
N SER A 50 -1.13 9.79 5.94
CA SER A 50 -2.45 10.43 5.98
C SER A 50 -3.41 9.84 4.95
N ILE A 51 -2.95 9.64 3.71
CA ILE A 51 -3.76 9.04 2.64
C ILE A 51 -4.18 7.63 2.99
N ILE A 52 -3.25 6.78 3.47
CA ILE A 52 -3.53 5.38 3.81
C ILE A 52 -4.58 5.28 4.92
N VAL A 53 -4.41 6.05 6.00
CA VAL A 53 -5.36 6.07 7.13
C VAL A 53 -6.72 6.62 6.69
N THR A 54 -6.72 7.68 5.86
CA THR A 54 -7.96 8.26 5.34
C THR A 54 -8.72 7.28 4.46
N LEU A 55 -8.03 6.51 3.62
CA LEU A 55 -8.67 5.47 2.81
C LEU A 55 -9.33 4.39 3.67
N ASP A 56 -8.72 3.98 4.80
CA ASP A 56 -9.30 2.94 5.66
C ASP A 56 -10.57 3.42 6.35
N GLU A 57 -10.55 4.65 6.89
CA GLU A 57 -11.73 5.23 7.52
C GLU A 57 -12.81 5.59 6.49
N LEU A 58 -12.43 5.97 5.27
CA LEU A 58 -13.37 6.19 4.16
C LEU A 58 -14.13 4.90 3.81
N GLU A 59 -13.42 3.78 3.69
CA GLU A 59 -14.02 2.45 3.47
C GLU A 59 -15.01 2.08 4.58
N LYS A 60 -14.58 2.27 5.83
CA LYS A 60 -15.41 1.99 6.99
C LYS A 60 -16.64 2.90 7.08
N ALA A 61 -16.53 4.16 6.67
CA ALA A 61 -17.66 5.09 6.60
C ALA A 61 -18.65 4.68 5.51
N PHE A 62 -18.15 4.27 4.34
CA PHE A 62 -18.99 3.78 3.25
C PHE A 62 -19.75 2.51 3.63
N LEU A 63 -19.08 1.52 4.24
CA LEU A 63 -19.71 0.30 4.75
C LEU A 63 -20.78 0.53 5.82
N LYS A 64 -20.77 1.70 6.47
CA LYS A 64 -21.76 2.10 7.48
C LYS A 64 -22.87 2.97 6.90
N ASP A 65 -22.95 3.10 5.57
CA ASP A 65 -23.86 4.00 4.86
C ASP A 65 -23.75 5.47 5.35
N ALA A 66 -22.59 5.87 5.87
CA ALA A 66 -22.38 7.21 6.43
C ALA A 66 -22.06 8.27 5.36
N ILE A 67 -21.67 7.83 4.16
CA ILE A 67 -21.34 8.68 3.02
C ILE A 67 -21.99 8.13 1.73
N PRO A 68 -22.49 8.99 0.83
CA PRO A 68 -23.01 8.55 -0.46
C PRO A 68 -21.91 7.94 -1.36
N GLU A 69 -22.30 6.98 -2.20
CA GLU A 69 -21.43 6.32 -3.18
C GLU A 69 -20.65 7.32 -4.06
N ALA A 70 -21.32 8.35 -4.56
CA ALA A 70 -20.70 9.35 -5.43
C ALA A 70 -19.56 10.13 -4.74
N GLU A 71 -19.73 10.49 -3.47
CA GLU A 71 -18.71 11.22 -2.69
C GLU A 71 -17.54 10.31 -2.32
N TYR A 72 -17.86 9.09 -1.87
CA TYR A 72 -16.85 8.07 -1.61
C TYR A 72 -15.96 7.82 -2.84
N THR A 73 -16.58 7.71 -4.02
CA THR A 73 -15.87 7.49 -5.29
C THR A 73 -14.86 8.60 -5.54
N ASP A 74 -15.31 9.85 -5.52
CA ASP A 74 -14.45 11.00 -5.82
C ASP A 74 -13.27 11.11 -4.84
N ILE A 75 -13.54 10.93 -3.54
CA ILE A 75 -12.50 10.98 -2.50
C ILE A 75 -11.49 9.85 -2.72
N CYS A 76 -11.96 8.61 -2.91
CA CYS A 76 -11.08 7.47 -3.11
C CYS A 76 -10.20 7.63 -4.37
N GLU A 77 -10.77 8.04 -5.50
CA GLU A 77 -10.02 8.23 -6.75
C GLU A 77 -8.99 9.36 -6.65
N ARG A 78 -9.33 10.44 -5.95
CA ARG A 78 -8.42 11.54 -5.68
C ARG A 78 -7.26 11.08 -4.80
N SER A 79 -7.54 10.41 -3.70
CA SER A 79 -6.54 9.88 -2.77
C SER A 79 -5.60 8.86 -3.42
N LEU A 80 -6.14 7.94 -4.23
CA LEU A 80 -5.33 6.97 -4.98
C LEU A 80 -4.43 7.64 -6.03
N ARG A 81 -4.89 8.72 -6.67
CA ARG A 81 -4.05 9.49 -7.60
C ARG A 81 -2.89 10.19 -6.87
N GLN A 82 -3.15 10.78 -5.71
CA GLN A 82 -2.12 11.41 -4.88
C GLN A 82 -1.09 10.39 -4.38
N TYR A 83 -1.55 9.24 -3.88
CA TYR A 83 -0.69 8.14 -3.46
C TYR A 83 0.28 7.72 -4.56
N LYS A 84 -0.23 7.51 -5.78
CA LYS A 84 0.61 7.14 -6.94
C LYS A 84 1.57 8.25 -7.34
N ALA A 85 1.14 9.51 -7.27
CA ALA A 85 1.99 10.64 -7.62
C ALA A 85 3.17 10.80 -6.65
N LEU A 86 2.94 10.56 -5.35
CA LEU A 86 4.01 10.58 -4.34
C LEU A 86 5.02 9.44 -4.54
N LEU A 87 4.54 8.22 -4.86
CA LEU A 87 5.41 7.08 -5.13
C LEU A 87 6.10 7.11 -6.50
N ALA A 88 5.80 8.10 -7.35
CA ALA A 88 6.53 8.30 -8.60
C ALA A 88 7.93 8.91 -8.36
N ASP A 89 8.17 9.53 -7.20
CA ASP A 89 9.50 9.99 -6.80
C ASP A 89 10.32 8.80 -6.26
N GLU A 90 11.49 8.56 -6.88
CA GLU A 90 12.36 7.44 -6.52
C GLU A 90 12.87 7.50 -5.07
N THR A 91 13.06 8.71 -4.53
CA THR A 91 13.54 8.90 -3.15
C THR A 91 12.45 8.49 -2.15
N ILE A 92 11.21 8.91 -2.42
CA ILE A 92 10.05 8.59 -1.59
C ILE A 92 9.76 7.10 -1.69
N ALA A 93 9.77 6.54 -2.90
CA ALA A 93 9.55 5.12 -3.13
C ALA A 93 10.62 4.25 -2.43
N ALA A 94 11.88 4.67 -2.44
CA ALA A 94 12.96 3.95 -1.76
C ALA A 94 12.79 3.90 -0.23
N GLU A 95 12.36 5.00 0.39
CA GLU A 95 12.11 5.01 1.85
C GLU A 95 10.77 4.41 2.25
N PHE A 96 9.75 4.52 1.40
CA PHE A 96 8.47 3.86 1.61
C PHE A 96 8.61 2.33 1.50
N ARG A 97 9.43 1.86 0.56
CA ARG A 97 9.58 0.45 0.17
C ARG A 97 8.26 -0.14 -0.33
N ASP A 98 7.56 -0.85 0.53
CA ASP A 98 6.26 -1.42 0.26
C ASP A 98 5.26 -1.13 1.39
N LEU A 99 3.99 -1.39 1.10
CA LEU A 99 2.90 -1.08 2.02
C LEU A 99 3.00 -1.87 3.34
N GLU A 100 3.51 -3.10 3.32
CA GLU A 100 3.58 -3.94 4.53
C GLU A 100 4.73 -3.50 5.43
N ASP A 101 5.90 -3.20 4.86
CA ASP A 101 7.03 -2.60 5.57
C ASP A 101 6.65 -1.26 6.20
N PHE A 102 5.96 -0.40 5.44
CA PHE A 102 5.50 0.90 5.94
C PHE A 102 4.50 0.74 7.09
N LYS A 103 3.53 -0.17 6.96
CA LYS A 103 2.56 -0.46 8.02
C LYS A 103 3.24 -1.01 9.28
N ALA A 104 4.19 -1.93 9.13
CA ALA A 104 4.93 -2.49 10.25
C ALA A 104 5.77 -1.43 10.97
N LYS A 105 6.44 -0.55 10.22
CA LYS A 105 7.26 0.54 10.75
C LYS A 105 6.46 1.53 11.59
N TRP A 106 5.24 1.84 11.17
CA TRP A 106 4.38 2.84 11.80
C TRP A 106 3.22 2.26 12.61
N GLU A 107 3.22 0.95 12.83
CA GLU A 107 2.18 0.21 13.57
C GLU A 107 0.75 0.51 13.08
N LEU A 108 0.58 0.58 11.76
CA LEU A 108 -0.69 0.91 11.12
C LEU A 108 -1.63 -0.30 11.03
N ASP A 109 -2.79 -0.20 11.69
CA ASP A 109 -3.91 -1.13 11.52
C ASP A 109 -4.92 -0.58 10.50
N VAL A 110 -4.70 -0.89 9.22
CA VAL A 110 -5.47 -0.38 8.08
C VAL A 110 -5.90 -1.52 7.12
N PRO A 111 -6.67 -2.51 7.60
CA PRO A 111 -6.95 -3.73 6.85
C PRO A 111 -7.76 -3.49 5.56
N ARG A 112 -8.67 -2.50 5.54
CA ARG A 112 -9.52 -2.22 4.36
C ARG A 112 -8.73 -1.50 3.29
N ALA A 113 -7.99 -0.47 3.69
CA ALA A 113 -7.10 0.24 2.76
C ALA A 113 -6.04 -0.70 2.18
N THR A 114 -5.51 -1.63 2.99
CA THR A 114 -4.51 -2.62 2.54
C THR A 114 -5.03 -3.44 1.37
N GLU A 115 -6.21 -4.07 1.52
CA GLU A 115 -6.74 -4.93 0.46
C GLU A 115 -7.05 -4.13 -0.82
N ARG A 116 -7.57 -2.91 -0.69
CA ARG A 116 -7.85 -2.04 -1.85
C ARG A 116 -6.58 -1.58 -2.57
N LEU A 117 -5.59 -1.11 -1.82
CA LEU A 117 -4.32 -0.66 -2.38
C LEU A 117 -3.57 -1.82 -3.04
N ARG A 118 -3.57 -3.00 -2.40
CA ARG A 118 -3.02 -4.24 -2.97
C ARG A 118 -3.69 -4.59 -4.29
N ALA A 119 -5.02 -4.69 -4.33
CA ALA A 119 -5.73 -5.02 -5.58
C ALA A 119 -5.42 -4.01 -6.69
N THR A 120 -5.38 -2.72 -6.36
CA THR A 120 -4.99 -1.66 -7.30
C THR A 120 -3.57 -1.85 -7.81
N GLN A 121 -2.63 -2.23 -6.95
CA GLN A 121 -1.24 -2.47 -7.30
C GLN A 121 -1.08 -3.69 -8.22
N GLU A 122 -1.75 -4.81 -7.93
CA GLU A 122 -1.71 -6.01 -8.77
C GLU A 122 -2.14 -5.73 -10.22
N PHE A 123 -3.22 -4.95 -10.40
CA PHE A 123 -3.65 -4.53 -11.74
C PHE A 123 -2.59 -3.69 -12.47
N ILE A 124 -1.93 -2.77 -11.77
CA ILE A 124 -0.89 -1.92 -12.34
C ILE A 124 0.32 -2.76 -12.72
N THR A 125 0.80 -3.59 -11.80
CA THR A 125 1.94 -4.48 -12.02
C THR A 125 1.71 -5.40 -13.21
N PHE A 126 0.52 -5.98 -13.34
CA PHE A 126 0.15 -6.79 -14.50
C PHE A 126 0.18 -5.98 -15.80
N LEU A 127 -0.45 -4.80 -15.83
CA LEU A 127 -0.50 -3.95 -17.02
C LEU A 127 0.89 -3.45 -17.43
N ASP A 128 1.75 -3.13 -16.47
CA ASP A 128 3.11 -2.69 -16.73
C ASP A 128 3.95 -3.85 -17.27
N ALA A 129 3.80 -5.07 -16.74
CA ALA A 129 4.46 -6.26 -17.29
C ALA A 129 4.11 -6.48 -18.77
N VAL A 130 2.81 -6.37 -19.13
CA VAL A 130 2.37 -6.48 -20.53
C VAL A 130 2.99 -5.38 -21.39
N LYS A 131 3.03 -4.13 -20.92
CA LYS A 131 3.64 -3.00 -21.66
C LYS A 131 5.14 -3.12 -21.82
N LEU A 132 5.83 -3.76 -20.87
CA LEU A 132 7.26 -4.07 -20.93
C LEU A 132 7.57 -5.25 -21.87
N GLY A 133 6.56 -5.90 -22.44
CA GLY A 133 6.73 -7.03 -23.34
C GLY A 133 6.97 -8.36 -22.63
N LEU A 134 6.64 -8.47 -21.35
CA LEU A 134 6.70 -9.72 -20.58
C LEU A 134 5.49 -10.60 -20.94
N LEU A 135 5.53 -11.23 -22.12
CA LEU A 135 4.38 -11.89 -22.75
C LEU A 135 4.36 -13.42 -22.61
N SER A 136 5.33 -14.01 -21.91
CA SER A 136 5.39 -15.46 -21.72
C SER A 136 4.39 -15.93 -20.66
N LYS A 137 3.88 -17.17 -20.81
CA LYS A 137 2.93 -17.75 -19.85
C LYS A 137 3.48 -17.75 -18.42
N ASP A 138 4.73 -18.14 -18.23
CA ASP A 138 5.36 -18.23 -16.91
C ASP A 138 5.46 -16.88 -16.18
N GLN A 139 5.50 -15.77 -16.93
CA GLN A 139 5.48 -14.41 -16.40
C GLN A 139 4.05 -13.92 -16.17
N LEU A 140 3.16 -14.09 -17.14
CA LEU A 140 1.80 -13.55 -17.07
C LEU A 140 0.88 -14.33 -16.11
N HIS A 141 1.01 -15.65 -16.03
CA HIS A 141 0.10 -16.48 -15.25
C HIS A 141 0.15 -16.20 -13.75
N PRO A 142 1.33 -16.10 -13.09
CA PRO A 142 1.40 -15.71 -11.67
C PRO A 142 0.75 -14.34 -11.44
N LEU A 143 1.11 -13.34 -12.23
CA LEU A 143 0.59 -11.98 -12.08
C LEU A 143 -0.93 -11.91 -12.26
N LEU A 144 -1.49 -12.61 -13.26
CA LEU A 144 -2.93 -12.64 -13.47
C LEU A 144 -3.67 -13.40 -12.35
N SER A 145 -3.03 -14.42 -11.79
CA SER A 145 -3.52 -15.14 -10.62
C SER A 145 -3.57 -14.22 -9.38
N ASP A 146 -2.54 -13.40 -9.20
CA ASP A 146 -2.48 -12.45 -8.08
C ASP A 146 -3.56 -11.37 -8.22
N VAL A 147 -3.79 -10.86 -9.44
CA VAL A 147 -4.91 -9.95 -9.75
C VAL A 147 -6.26 -10.55 -9.33
N ILE A 148 -6.59 -11.78 -9.77
CA ILE A 148 -7.90 -12.37 -9.45
C ILE A 148 -8.04 -12.67 -7.95
N GLN A 149 -6.96 -13.09 -7.29
CA GLN A 149 -6.97 -13.33 -5.85
C GLN A 149 -7.18 -12.03 -5.07
N ALA A 150 -6.49 -10.95 -5.43
CA ALA A 150 -6.63 -9.66 -4.77
C ALA A 150 -8.05 -9.08 -4.97
N VAL A 151 -8.60 -9.19 -6.18
CA VAL A 151 -9.99 -8.83 -6.48
C VAL A 151 -10.97 -9.57 -5.57
N ASN A 152 -10.85 -10.90 -5.46
CA ASN A 152 -11.77 -11.71 -4.66
C ASN A 152 -11.66 -11.44 -3.14
N ARG A 153 -10.53 -10.89 -2.66
CA ARG A 153 -10.41 -10.47 -1.25
C ARG A 153 -11.15 -9.16 -0.96
N VAL A 154 -11.29 -8.32 -1.97
CA VAL A 154 -11.88 -6.99 -1.86
C VAL A 154 -13.39 -7.03 -2.10
N THR A 155 -13.87 -7.86 -3.03
CA THR A 155 -15.29 -7.99 -3.32
C THR A 155 -15.67 -9.39 -3.80
N ASP A 156 -16.77 -9.90 -3.25
CA ASP A 156 -17.43 -11.13 -3.71
C ASP A 156 -18.49 -10.86 -4.80
N LYS A 157 -18.75 -9.57 -5.10
CA LYS A 157 -19.73 -9.20 -6.13
C LYS A 157 -19.15 -9.47 -7.50
N ASP A 158 -20.00 -9.98 -8.39
CA ASP A 158 -19.66 -10.04 -9.81
C ASP A 158 -19.59 -8.61 -10.37
N PHE A 159 -18.63 -8.37 -11.26
CA PHE A 159 -18.43 -7.06 -11.87
C PHE A 159 -18.15 -7.19 -13.35
N ASP A 160 -18.43 -6.09 -14.06
CA ASP A 160 -18.24 -6.03 -15.49
C ASP A 160 -16.79 -6.40 -15.86
N SER A 161 -16.65 -7.32 -16.82
CA SER A 161 -15.37 -7.85 -17.27
C SER A 161 -14.58 -8.72 -16.27
N ARG A 162 -15.11 -9.10 -15.10
CA ARG A 162 -14.49 -10.13 -14.23
C ARG A 162 -14.28 -11.45 -14.96
N GLY A 163 -15.27 -11.86 -15.76
CA GLY A 163 -15.21 -13.06 -16.59
C GLY A 163 -14.03 -13.07 -17.57
N LYS A 164 -13.55 -11.88 -17.99
CA LYS A 164 -12.41 -11.77 -18.89
C LYS A 164 -11.09 -12.15 -18.20
N ILE A 165 -10.89 -11.77 -16.94
CA ILE A 165 -9.73 -12.19 -16.15
C ILE A 165 -9.67 -13.73 -16.09
N VAL A 166 -10.81 -14.36 -15.79
CA VAL A 166 -10.92 -15.82 -15.73
C VAL A 166 -10.71 -16.47 -17.11
N GLN A 167 -11.27 -15.89 -18.16
CA GLN A 167 -11.06 -16.35 -19.53
C GLN A 167 -9.58 -16.33 -19.91
N TRP A 168 -8.87 -15.25 -19.61
CA TRP A 168 -7.44 -15.14 -19.88
C TRP A 168 -6.60 -16.11 -19.04
N LEU A 169 -6.96 -16.36 -17.78
CA LEU A 169 -6.34 -17.43 -16.98
C LEU A 169 -6.50 -18.81 -17.63
N ILE A 170 -7.70 -19.12 -18.15
CA ILE A 170 -7.96 -20.37 -18.87
C ILE A 170 -7.09 -20.45 -20.13
N THR A 171 -7.06 -19.36 -20.92
CA THR A 171 -6.23 -19.27 -22.14
C THR A 171 -4.75 -19.50 -21.82
N LEU A 172 -4.20 -18.80 -20.83
CA LEU A 172 -2.82 -18.97 -20.41
C LEU A 172 -2.56 -20.39 -19.90
N ASN A 173 -3.50 -20.99 -19.16
CA ASN A 173 -3.33 -22.35 -18.66
C ASN A 173 -3.25 -23.39 -19.79
N GLN A 174 -3.95 -23.18 -20.91
CA GLN A 174 -3.90 -24.06 -22.09
C GLN A 174 -2.59 -23.96 -22.90
N MET A 175 -1.83 -22.88 -22.73
CA MET A 175 -0.52 -22.69 -23.37
C MET A 175 0.59 -23.48 -22.65
N LYS A 176 1.71 -23.76 -23.31
CA LYS A 176 2.90 -24.29 -22.62
C LYS A 176 3.60 -23.18 -21.84
N ALA A 177 4.38 -23.54 -20.82
CA ALA A 177 5.09 -22.59 -19.97
C ALA A 177 5.98 -21.61 -20.76
N SER A 178 6.59 -22.08 -21.85
CA SER A 178 7.47 -21.30 -22.72
C SER A 178 6.76 -20.57 -23.85
N ASP A 179 5.44 -20.72 -23.99
CA ASP A 179 4.70 -20.08 -25.07
C ASP A 179 4.45 -18.61 -24.71
N GLU A 180 4.60 -17.74 -25.71
CA GLU A 180 4.35 -16.31 -25.61
C GLU A 180 3.05 -15.93 -26.31
N LEU A 181 2.36 -14.92 -25.78
CA LEU A 181 1.24 -14.30 -26.48
C LEU A 181 1.74 -13.53 -27.70
N SER A 182 0.99 -13.62 -28.81
CA SER A 182 1.22 -12.75 -29.95
C SER A 182 0.97 -11.27 -29.58
N GLU A 183 1.57 -10.33 -30.31
CA GLU A 183 1.33 -8.89 -30.09
C GLU A 183 -0.16 -8.53 -30.14
N GLN A 184 -0.93 -9.20 -30.99
CA GLN A 184 -2.36 -8.98 -31.09
C GLN A 184 -3.09 -9.45 -29.82
N GLN A 185 -2.76 -10.65 -29.33
CA GLN A 185 -3.31 -11.17 -28.07
C GLN A 185 -2.88 -10.32 -26.88
N ALA A 186 -1.66 -9.82 -26.85
CA ALA A 186 -1.16 -8.94 -25.79
C ALA A 186 -1.95 -7.64 -25.72
N ARG A 187 -2.25 -7.00 -26.87
CA ARG A 187 -3.09 -5.79 -26.92
C ARG A 187 -4.53 -6.07 -26.48
N GLU A 188 -5.09 -7.22 -26.86
CA GLU A 188 -6.43 -7.63 -26.44
C GLU A 188 -6.48 -7.89 -24.93
N LEU A 189 -5.51 -8.63 -24.40
CA LEU A 189 -5.34 -8.86 -22.97
C LEU A 189 -5.19 -7.55 -22.20
N GLU A 190 -4.34 -6.62 -22.66
CA GLU A 190 -4.18 -5.32 -22.01
C GLU A 190 -5.52 -4.58 -21.93
N LEU A 191 -6.26 -4.51 -23.04
CA LEU A 191 -7.54 -3.82 -23.12
C LEU A 191 -8.59 -4.46 -22.21
N ASP A 192 -8.68 -5.78 -22.21
CA ASP A 192 -9.62 -6.54 -21.37
C ASP A 192 -9.33 -6.37 -19.89
N ILE A 193 -8.06 -6.38 -19.49
CA ILE A 193 -7.66 -6.17 -18.09
C ILE A 193 -7.82 -4.71 -17.67
N GLN A 194 -7.60 -3.75 -18.55
CA GLN A 194 -7.94 -2.34 -18.29
C GLN A 194 -9.45 -2.17 -18.08
N GLN A 195 -10.28 -2.83 -18.88
CA GLN A 195 -11.74 -2.83 -18.69
C GLN A 195 -12.13 -3.48 -17.37
N ALA A 196 -11.54 -4.64 -17.03
CA ALA A 196 -11.78 -5.30 -15.75
C ALA A 196 -11.34 -4.43 -14.56
N TYR A 197 -10.22 -3.72 -14.66
CA TYR A 197 -9.79 -2.76 -13.64
C TYR A 197 -10.78 -1.60 -13.49
N GLN A 198 -11.31 -1.07 -14.59
CA GLN A 198 -12.37 -0.04 -14.53
C GLN A 198 -13.67 -0.59 -13.93
N GLY A 199 -14.08 -1.82 -14.30
CA GLY A 199 -15.26 -2.49 -13.74
C GLY A 199 -15.11 -2.77 -12.24
N PHE A 200 -13.94 -3.24 -11.81
CA PHE A 200 -13.58 -3.43 -10.41
C PHE A 200 -13.68 -2.11 -9.63
N ARG A 201 -13.07 -1.03 -10.16
CA ARG A 201 -13.16 0.30 -9.54
C ARG A 201 -14.60 0.79 -9.39
N ARG A 202 -15.47 0.53 -10.36
CA ARG A 202 -16.91 0.85 -10.33
C ARG A 202 -17.76 -0.06 -9.46
N THR A 203 -17.25 -1.21 -9.02
CA THR A 203 -18.01 -2.12 -8.14
C THR A 203 -17.66 -1.90 -6.67
N LEU A 204 -16.50 -1.28 -6.45
CA LEU A 204 -16.12 -0.79 -5.15
C LEU A 204 -16.84 0.50 -4.76
N THR A 205 -17.49 1.15 -5.72
CA THR A 205 -18.51 2.19 -5.57
C THR A 205 -19.87 1.52 -5.53
#